data_AF-A0A2V7QGP2-F1
#
_entry.id   AF-A0A2V7QGP2-F1
#
_cell.length_a   1.000
_cell.length_b   1.000
_cell.length_c   1.000
_cell.angle_alpha   90.00
_cell.angle_beta   90.00
_cell.angle_gamma   90.00
#
_symmetry.space_group_name_H-M   'P 1'
#
loop_
_entity.id
_entity.type
_entity.pdbx_description
1 polymer ?
#
loop_
_entity_poly.entity_id
_entity_poly.type
_entity_poly.pdbx_seq_one_letter_code
_entity_poly.pdbx_strand_id
1 'polypeptide(L)'
;MRHASSGRVVRPLVWLPLALLAGCLDSFAPAGAVEFTPPTVYETWWSAIEACAGLWGTFDRVEWYDVPGTDYPCPAYEGRCDGWWQPPHSIYLAHRWHNDRQLVEHEMLHDLLQRGDHPPVFQACGV
;
A
#
# COMPACT_ATOMS: atom_id res chain seq x y z
N MET A 1 26.85 -14.73 -74.60
CA MET A 1 27.19 -15.65 -73.49
C MET A 1 27.66 -14.82 -72.30
N ARG A 2 27.17 -15.18 -71.08
CA ARG A 2 27.55 -14.72 -69.71
C ARG A 2 27.05 -13.31 -69.32
N HIS A 3 25.89 -13.21 -68.65
CA HIS A 3 25.64 -13.24 -67.19
C HIS A 3 26.07 -11.97 -66.43
N ALA A 4 25.12 -11.08 -66.16
CA ALA A 4 25.20 -10.09 -65.10
C ALA A 4 24.60 -10.70 -63.82
N SER A 5 25.40 -10.82 -62.76
CA SER A 5 24.96 -11.28 -61.44
C SER A 5 24.65 -10.06 -60.57
N SER A 6 23.38 -9.89 -60.21
CA SER A 6 22.93 -8.85 -59.28
C SER A 6 22.98 -9.40 -57.86
N GLY A 7 24.00 -8.99 -57.09
CA GLY A 7 24.10 -9.32 -55.67
C GLY A 7 22.98 -8.66 -54.87
N ARG A 8 22.22 -9.45 -54.09
CA ARG A 8 21.26 -8.93 -53.11
C ARG A 8 21.99 -8.63 -51.81
N VAL A 9 21.93 -7.38 -51.38
CA VAL A 9 22.37 -6.96 -50.04
C VAL A 9 21.30 -7.39 -49.05
N VAL A 10 21.62 -8.35 -48.19
CA VAL A 10 20.74 -8.77 -47.09
C VAL A 10 21.02 -7.87 -45.89
N ARG A 11 20.06 -7.03 -45.50
CA ARG A 11 20.15 -6.20 -44.30
C ARG A 11 19.86 -7.05 -43.07
N PRO A 12 20.69 -7.03 -42.02
CA PRO A 12 20.38 -7.73 -40.78
C PRO A 12 19.26 -7.00 -40.06
N LEU A 13 18.21 -7.74 -39.72
CA LEU A 13 17.10 -7.28 -38.90
C LEU A 13 17.62 -7.12 -37.46
N VAL A 14 17.76 -5.87 -37.00
CA VAL A 14 18.15 -5.55 -35.63
C VAL A 14 16.98 -5.90 -34.72
N TRP A 15 17.12 -6.97 -33.94
CA TRP A 15 16.18 -7.34 -32.89
C TRP A 15 16.38 -6.42 -31.69
N LEU A 16 15.46 -5.48 -31.47
CA LEU A 16 15.39 -4.77 -30.19
C LEU A 16 14.94 -5.76 -29.10
N PRO A 17 15.69 -5.91 -27.99
CA PRO A 17 15.22 -6.70 -26.88
C PRO A 17 14.08 -5.93 -26.20
N LEU A 18 12.90 -6.56 -26.14
CA LEU A 18 11.77 -6.09 -25.36
C LEU A 18 12.12 -6.29 -23.88
N ALA A 19 12.57 -5.23 -23.22
CA ALA A 19 12.82 -5.25 -21.78
C ALA A 19 11.49 -5.44 -21.05
N LEU A 20 11.22 -6.67 -20.62
CA LEU A 20 10.13 -7.01 -19.70
C LEU A 20 10.43 -6.36 -18.35
N LEU A 21 9.83 -5.19 -18.11
CA LEU A 21 9.69 -4.62 -16.78
C LEU A 21 8.73 -5.52 -15.99
N ALA A 22 9.26 -6.56 -15.36
CA ALA A 22 8.58 -7.22 -14.27
C ALA A 22 8.52 -6.22 -13.11
N GLY A 23 7.44 -5.44 -13.05
CA GLY A 23 7.15 -4.60 -11.90
C GLY A 23 7.11 -5.48 -10.65
N CYS A 24 7.74 -5.03 -9.57
CA CYS A 24 7.62 -5.67 -8.27
C CYS A 24 6.13 -5.73 -7.90
N LEU A 25 5.50 -6.89 -8.07
CA LEU A 25 4.25 -7.20 -7.41
C LEU A 25 4.56 -7.20 -5.92
N ASP A 26 3.98 -6.25 -5.19
CA ASP A 26 4.07 -6.18 -3.74
C ASP A 26 3.47 -7.47 -3.16
N SER A 27 4.34 -8.46 -2.95
CA SER A 27 3.95 -9.84 -2.65
C SER A 27 3.34 -9.99 -1.25
N PHE A 28 3.21 -8.88 -0.53
CA PHE A 28 2.74 -8.79 0.84
C PHE A 28 1.39 -8.11 0.98
N ALA A 29 0.83 -7.51 -0.09
CA ALA A 29 -0.49 -6.92 -0.04
C ALA A 29 -1.56 -8.01 0.21
N PRO A 30 -2.57 -7.74 1.07
CA PRO A 30 -3.72 -8.62 1.23
C PRO A 30 -4.42 -8.91 -0.10
N ALA A 31 -4.90 -10.14 -0.26
CA ALA A 31 -5.60 -10.54 -1.48
C ALA A 31 -6.85 -9.69 -1.71
N GLY A 32 -6.97 -9.09 -2.90
CA GLY A 32 -8.10 -8.25 -3.27
C GLY A 32 -8.01 -6.81 -2.76
N ALA A 33 -6.88 -6.40 -2.15
CA ALA A 33 -6.64 -5.02 -1.79
C ALA A 33 -6.72 -4.11 -3.03
N VAL A 34 -7.46 -3.01 -2.91
CA VAL A 34 -7.56 -1.96 -3.93
C VAL A 34 -7.29 -0.60 -3.30
N GLU A 35 -6.51 0.24 -3.97
CA GLU A 35 -6.27 1.60 -3.49
C GLU A 35 -7.59 2.38 -3.45
N PHE A 36 -7.79 3.17 -2.41
CA PHE A 36 -8.94 4.07 -2.30
C PHE A 36 -8.52 5.45 -1.82
N THR A 37 -9.30 6.47 -2.20
CA THR A 37 -9.14 7.80 -1.62
C THR A 37 -9.83 7.84 -0.26
N PRO A 38 -9.11 8.12 0.85
CA PRO A 38 -9.72 8.19 2.17
C PRO A 38 -10.76 9.31 2.22
N PRO A 39 -11.88 9.15 2.96
CA PRO A 39 -12.83 10.22 3.15
C PRO A 39 -12.21 11.36 3.97
N THR A 40 -12.60 12.61 3.72
CA THR A 40 -12.02 13.81 4.36
C THR A 40 -12.07 13.79 5.89
N VAL A 41 -12.97 13.01 6.50
CA VAL A 41 -13.04 12.84 7.95
C VAL A 41 -11.77 12.20 8.52
N TYR A 42 -11.03 11.42 7.72
CA TYR A 42 -9.76 10.83 8.12
C TYR A 42 -8.70 11.89 8.42
N GLU A 43 -8.69 13.02 7.72
CA GLU A 43 -7.78 14.14 8.06
C GLU A 43 -8.09 14.72 9.45
N THR A 44 -9.37 14.76 9.82
CA THR A 44 -9.79 15.20 11.17
C THR A 44 -9.33 14.21 12.25
N TRP A 45 -9.45 12.92 11.97
CA TRP A 45 -8.98 11.85 12.87
C TRP A 45 -7.46 11.82 12.97
N TRP A 46 -6.76 12.05 11.85
CA TRP A 46 -5.31 12.21 11.80
C TRP A 46 -4.83 13.33 12.73
N SER A 47 -5.41 14.54 12.60
CA SER A 47 -5.06 15.64 13.51
C SER A 47 -5.37 15.33 14.99
N ALA A 48 -6.42 14.55 15.26
CA ALA A 48 -6.75 14.16 16.63
C ALA A 48 -5.73 13.18 17.22
N ILE A 49 -5.30 12.18 16.45
CA ILE A 49 -4.32 11.20 16.92
C ILE A 49 -2.90 11.79 17.00
N GLU A 50 -2.54 12.71 16.10
CA GLU A 50 -1.34 13.55 16.20
C GLU A 50 -1.30 14.32 17.52
N ALA A 51 -2.39 15.05 17.82
CA ALA A 51 -2.50 15.83 19.04
C ALA A 51 -2.43 14.96 20.31
N CYS A 52 -3.03 13.76 20.26
CA CYS A 52 -2.96 12.81 21.37
C CYS A 52 -1.55 12.25 21.57
N ALA A 53 -0.91 11.77 20.50
CA ALA A 53 0.40 11.13 20.55
C ALA A 53 1.55 12.12 20.76
N GLY A 54 1.32 13.42 20.52
CA GLY A 54 2.38 14.44 20.52
C GLY A 54 3.37 14.24 19.37
N LEU A 55 2.88 13.71 18.25
CA LEU A 55 3.63 13.42 17.02
C LEU A 55 2.98 14.17 15.86
N TRP A 56 3.78 14.45 14.83
CA TRP A 56 3.30 15.14 13.63
C TRP A 56 3.81 14.44 12.39
N GLY A 57 2.96 14.43 11.38
CA GLY A 57 3.20 13.82 10.10
C GLY A 57 2.45 14.50 8.97
N THR A 58 2.62 13.96 7.78
CA THR A 58 1.92 14.40 6.58
C THR A 58 0.88 13.33 6.26
N PHE A 59 -0.41 13.65 6.39
CA PHE A 59 -1.49 12.72 6.08
C PHE A 59 -1.37 12.14 4.65
N ASP A 60 -1.05 12.99 3.67
CA ASP A 60 -0.96 12.61 2.26
C ASP A 60 0.17 11.63 1.92
N ARG A 61 1.05 11.30 2.88
CA ARG A 61 2.08 10.25 2.65
C ARG A 61 1.50 8.84 2.76
N VAL A 62 0.33 8.70 3.39
CA VAL A 62 -0.29 7.42 3.67
C VAL A 62 -1.00 6.92 2.43
N GLU A 63 -0.67 5.70 2.02
CA GLU A 63 -1.35 4.97 0.96
C GLU A 63 -2.46 4.11 1.57
N TRP A 64 -3.69 4.25 1.06
CA TRP A 64 -4.87 3.65 1.65
C TRP A 64 -5.43 2.55 0.76
N TYR A 65 -5.69 1.38 1.33
CA TYR A 65 -6.19 0.22 0.61
C TYR A 65 -7.44 -0.37 1.28
N ASP A 66 -8.50 -0.57 0.49
CA ASP A 66 -9.71 -1.29 0.84
C ASP A 66 -9.48 -2.78 0.59
N VAL A 67 -9.78 -3.61 1.57
CA VAL A 67 -9.79 -5.06 1.44
C VAL A 67 -11.22 -5.55 1.59
N PRO A 68 -11.80 -6.26 0.60
CA PRO A 68 -13.20 -6.68 0.66
C PRO A 68 -13.52 -7.56 1.87
N GLY A 69 -14.61 -7.22 2.58
CA GLY A 69 -15.17 -8.05 3.64
C GLY A 69 -15.21 -7.39 5.02
N THR A 70 -15.42 -8.21 6.03
CA THR A 70 -15.44 -7.80 7.44
C THR A 70 -14.07 -7.79 8.09
N ASP A 71 -13.15 -8.59 7.55
CA ASP A 71 -11.79 -8.85 7.98
C ASP A 71 -11.07 -9.57 6.82
N TYR A 72 -9.75 -9.77 6.89
CA TYR A 72 -8.96 -10.49 5.88
C TYR A 72 -7.78 -11.26 6.49
N PRO A 73 -7.17 -12.24 5.80
CA PRO A 73 -6.03 -12.95 6.36
C PRO A 73 -4.87 -11.98 6.56
N CYS A 74 -4.32 -11.91 7.77
CA CYS A 74 -3.19 -11.03 8.05
C CYS A 74 -1.93 -11.52 7.32
N PRO A 75 -1.22 -10.65 6.57
CA PRO A 75 0.07 -11.03 6.01
C PRO A 75 1.19 -11.19 7.05
N ALA A 76 1.08 -10.51 8.19
CA ALA A 76 2.12 -10.47 9.22
C ALA A 76 2.13 -11.66 10.19
N TYR A 77 1.00 -12.36 10.39
CA TYR A 77 0.88 -13.48 11.33
C TYR A 77 -0.31 -14.39 10.96
N GLU A 78 -0.34 -15.61 11.51
CA GLU A 78 -1.47 -16.54 11.34
C GLU A 78 -2.71 -15.99 12.08
N GLY A 79 -3.65 -15.40 11.34
CA GLY A 79 -4.82 -14.75 11.92
C GLY A 79 -5.63 -13.89 10.93
N ARG A 80 -6.50 -13.05 11.50
CA ARG A 80 -7.41 -12.13 10.80
C ARG A 80 -7.12 -10.69 11.19
N CYS A 81 -7.22 -9.79 10.21
CA CYS A 81 -6.95 -8.37 10.34
C CYS A 81 -8.22 -7.60 9.97
N ASP A 82 -8.59 -6.65 10.82
CA ASP A 82 -9.60 -5.62 10.52
C ASP A 82 -8.93 -4.40 9.86
N GLY A 83 -7.72 -4.08 10.30
CA GLY A 83 -6.80 -3.12 9.73
C GLY A 83 -5.36 -3.66 9.81
N TRP A 84 -4.47 -3.09 9.00
CA TRP A 84 -3.04 -3.37 9.07
C TRP A 84 -2.23 -2.23 8.46
N TRP A 85 -1.44 -1.55 9.28
CA TRP A 85 -0.35 -0.70 8.81
C TRP A 85 0.88 -1.53 8.44
N GLN A 86 1.40 -1.27 7.25
CA GLN A 86 2.64 -1.83 6.72
C GLN A 86 3.67 -0.71 6.49
N PRO A 87 4.93 -0.88 6.96
CA PRO A 87 5.98 0.08 6.67
C PRO A 87 6.20 0.26 5.16
N PRO A 88 6.48 1.48 4.69
CA PRO A 88 6.60 2.70 5.50
C PRO A 88 5.25 3.39 5.79
N HIS A 89 4.30 3.38 4.85
CA HIS A 89 3.12 4.27 4.91
C HIS A 89 1.83 3.65 4.34
N SER A 90 1.73 2.34 4.22
CA SER A 90 0.55 1.70 3.64
C SER A 90 -0.40 1.26 4.75
N ILE A 91 -1.67 1.62 4.65
CA ILE A 91 -2.73 1.17 5.56
C ILE A 91 -3.77 0.38 4.76
N TYR A 92 -3.97 -0.86 5.17
CA TYR A 92 -5.04 -1.72 4.67
C TYR A 92 -6.18 -1.73 5.69
N LEU A 93 -7.42 -1.59 5.21
CA LEU A 93 -8.62 -1.68 6.05
C LEU A 93 -9.59 -2.66 5.41
N ALA A 94 -10.23 -3.50 6.22
CA ALA A 94 -11.34 -4.30 5.72
C ALA A 94 -12.53 -3.35 5.50
N HIS A 95 -13.25 -3.52 4.39
CA HIS A 95 -14.31 -2.61 3.92
C HIS A 95 -15.31 -2.20 5.02
N ARG A 96 -15.67 -3.14 5.90
CA ARG A 96 -16.60 -2.91 7.02
C ARG A 96 -16.17 -1.76 7.94
N TRP A 97 -14.88 -1.51 8.09
CA TRP A 97 -14.33 -0.63 9.12
C TRP A 97 -13.97 0.77 8.64
N HIS A 98 -14.29 1.12 7.39
CA HIS A 98 -14.00 2.45 6.82
C HIS A 98 -14.63 3.63 7.59
N ASN A 99 -15.64 3.38 8.41
CA ASN A 99 -16.30 4.40 9.21
C ASN A 99 -16.07 4.20 10.72
N ASP A 100 -15.16 3.30 11.09
CA ASP A 100 -14.78 3.08 12.48
C ASP A 100 -13.59 3.96 12.84
N ARG A 101 -13.88 5.04 13.58
CA ARG A 101 -12.86 5.99 13.99
C ARG A 101 -11.73 5.34 14.79
N GLN A 102 -12.08 4.44 15.72
CA GLN A 102 -11.09 3.89 16.65
C GLN A 102 -10.06 3.03 15.91
N LEU A 103 -10.53 2.14 15.03
CA LEU A 103 -9.62 1.32 14.21
C LEU A 103 -8.79 2.17 13.25
N VAL A 104 -9.39 3.19 12.63
CA VAL A 104 -8.65 4.03 11.69
C VAL A 104 -7.56 4.84 12.41
N GLU A 105 -7.87 5.43 13.57
CA GLU A 105 -6.86 6.12 14.40
C GLU A 105 -5.79 5.16 14.92
N HIS A 106 -6.13 3.90 15.19
CA HIS A 106 -5.16 2.84 15.54
C HIS A 106 -4.10 2.64 14.45
N GLU A 107 -4.53 2.45 13.20
CA GLU A 107 -3.59 2.26 12.07
C GLU A 107 -2.81 3.54 11.75
N MET A 108 -3.43 4.72 11.89
CA MET A 108 -2.73 6.00 11.76
C MET A 108 -1.63 6.17 12.83
N LEU A 109 -1.88 5.70 14.05
CA LEU A 109 -0.89 5.77 15.13
C LEU A 109 0.32 4.86 14.85
N HIS A 110 0.09 3.69 14.26
CA HIS A 110 1.20 2.88 13.73
C HIS A 110 2.04 3.65 12.71
N ASP A 111 1.40 4.38 11.77
CA ASP A 111 2.12 5.21 10.81
C ASP A 111 2.90 6.35 11.47
N LEU A 112 2.30 7.08 12.41
CA LEU A 112 3.00 8.16 13.11
C LEU A 112 4.22 7.66 13.90
N LEU A 113 4.13 6.46 14.48
CA LEU A 113 5.22 5.85 15.25
C LEU A 113 6.22 5.09 14.39
N GLN A 114 5.87 4.77 13.14
CA GLN A 114 6.66 3.96 12.21
C GLN A 114 7.07 2.61 12.80
N ARG A 115 6.12 1.91 13.44
CA ARG A 115 6.33 0.60 14.08
C ARG A 115 5.05 -0.21 14.19
N GLY A 116 5.17 -1.53 14.05
CA GLY A 116 4.02 -2.45 14.03
C GLY A 116 3.63 -3.04 15.40
N ASP A 117 4.31 -2.69 16.48
CA ASP A 117 3.92 -3.08 17.85
C ASP A 117 3.10 -1.98 18.54
N HIS A 118 2.51 -2.29 19.70
CA HIS A 118 1.58 -1.42 20.44
C HIS A 118 2.19 -0.88 21.75
N PRO A 119 3.06 0.14 21.71
CA PRO A 119 3.56 0.80 22.92
C PRO A 119 2.42 1.48 23.71
N PRO A 120 2.65 1.87 24.99
CA PRO A 120 1.60 2.38 25.89
C PRO A 120 0.78 3.59 25.38
N VAL A 121 1.26 4.30 24.36
CA VAL A 121 0.55 5.43 23.73
C VAL A 121 -0.77 5.00 23.07
N PHE A 122 -0.89 3.76 22.58
CA PHE A 122 -2.16 3.24 22.06
C PHE A 122 -3.26 3.29 23.13
N GLN A 123 -2.96 2.69 24.29
CA GLN A 123 -3.84 2.74 25.45
C GLN A 123 -4.08 4.18 25.94
N ALA A 124 -3.06 5.04 25.95
CA ALA A 124 -3.20 6.44 26.37
C ALA A 124 -4.11 7.25 25.44
N CYS A 125 -4.11 6.94 24.14
CA CYS A 125 -4.96 7.56 23.13
C CYS A 125 -6.31 6.86 22.94
N GLY A 126 -6.53 5.74 23.62
CA GLY A 126 -7.80 5.01 23.56
C GLY A 126 -8.03 4.26 22.25
N VAL A 127 -6.96 3.90 21.55
CA VAL A 127 -6.96 3.11 20.31
C VAL A 127 -6.27 1.77 20.49
#